data_AF-A0A1W2DBU6-F1
#
_entry.id   AF-A0A1W2DBU6-F1
#
_cell.length_a   1.000
_cell.length_b   1.000
_cell.length_c   1.000
_cell.angle_alpha   90.00
_cell.angle_beta   90.00
_cell.angle_gamma   90.00
#
_symmetry.space_group_name_H-M   'P 1'
#
loop_
_entity.id
_entity.type
_entity.pdbx_description
1 polymer ?
#
loop_
_entity_poly.entity_id
_entity_poly.type
_entity_poly.pdbx_seq_one_letter_code
_entity_poly.pdbx_strand_id
1 'polypeptide(L)'
;MEPNLNLRLNLLDNYSLSTKFPLSIWSRLLWLVAGDELIFIHSGSEFETQQFSGAGWALEFNQLFVVGFVERYPDVYNNVLMTKRISNVSMSLSAKLRTEMNDLAILLRHAQEKEQSELYLQAYADLILLNANQAYAKQNGSA
;
A
#
# COMPACT_ATOMS: atom_id res chain seq x y z
N MET A 1 12.14 -21.00 11.87
CA MET A 1 12.31 -20.09 10.72
C MET A 1 11.36 -18.95 10.96
N GLU A 2 11.87 -17.76 11.26
CA GLU A 2 11.04 -16.57 11.32
C GLU A 2 10.46 -16.32 9.91
N PRO A 3 9.16 -16.05 9.78
CA PRO A 3 8.58 -15.72 8.48
C PRO A 3 9.16 -14.38 8.04
N ASN A 4 10.15 -14.39 7.14
CA ASN A 4 10.72 -13.19 6.54
C ASN A 4 9.59 -12.27 6.06
N LEU A 5 9.45 -11.12 6.73
CA LEU A 5 8.43 -10.14 6.45
C LEU A 5 8.78 -9.48 5.11
N ASN A 6 8.25 -10.05 4.04
CA ASN A 6 8.55 -9.64 2.68
C ASN A 6 7.68 -8.41 2.36
N LEU A 7 8.25 -7.25 2.69
CA LEU A 7 7.69 -5.91 2.54
C LEU A 7 8.71 -5.06 1.76
N ARG A 8 8.25 -4.32 0.74
CA ARG A 8 9.12 -3.50 -0.11
C ARG A 8 8.43 -2.18 -0.43
N LEU A 9 9.16 -1.07 -0.32
CA LEU A 9 8.71 0.22 -0.83
C LEU A 9 9.61 0.63 -2.00
N ASN A 10 8.99 0.77 -3.16
CA ASN A 10 9.66 1.22 -4.38
C ASN A 10 9.21 2.66 -4.69
N LEU A 11 10.18 3.55 -4.92
CA LEU A 11 9.91 4.86 -5.50
C LEU A 11 9.68 4.71 -7.00
N LEU A 12 8.72 5.45 -7.53
CA LEU A 12 8.32 5.41 -8.93
C LEU A 12 8.80 6.69 -9.62
N ASP A 13 10.12 6.89 -9.68
CA ASP A 13 10.70 8.06 -10.34
C ASP A 13 10.50 7.92 -11.86
N ASN A 14 9.67 8.79 -12.45
CA ASN A 14 9.34 8.79 -13.88
C ASN A 14 8.93 7.41 -14.42
N TYR A 15 7.86 6.83 -13.87
CA TYR A 15 7.26 5.61 -14.39
C TYR A 15 6.83 5.84 -15.85
N SER A 16 7.70 5.50 -16.80
CA SER A 16 7.50 5.76 -18.22
C SER A 16 6.92 4.52 -18.92
N LEU A 17 5.78 4.76 -19.57
CA LEU A 17 5.16 4.01 -20.66
C LEU A 17 5.20 2.48 -20.58
N SER A 18 3.99 1.94 -20.33
CA SER A 18 3.59 0.55 -20.60
C SER A 18 4.31 -0.53 -19.80
N THR A 19 3.85 -0.74 -18.58
CA THR A 19 3.96 -2.05 -17.93
C THR A 19 2.68 -2.32 -17.16
N LYS A 20 1.90 -3.29 -17.64
CA LYS A 20 0.97 -4.00 -16.76
C LYS A 20 1.80 -4.46 -15.56
N PHE A 21 1.34 -4.22 -14.33
CA PHE A 21 1.92 -4.97 -13.23
C PHE A 21 1.62 -6.45 -13.49
N PRO A 22 2.64 -7.30 -13.66
CA PRO A 22 2.40 -8.70 -13.91
C PRO A 22 1.65 -9.30 -12.73
N LEU A 23 0.85 -10.33 -13.01
CA LEU A 23 0.24 -11.18 -12.00
C LEU A 23 1.32 -11.57 -10.98
N SER A 24 1.22 -11.00 -9.80
CA SER A 24 2.21 -11.15 -8.74
C SER A 24 1.57 -11.78 -7.53
N ILE A 25 2.36 -12.57 -6.80
CA ILE A 25 1.98 -13.11 -5.48
C ILE A 25 1.92 -12.02 -4.39
N TRP A 26 2.21 -10.77 -4.74
CA TRP A 26 2.24 -9.63 -3.84
C TRP A 26 1.02 -8.74 -4.05
N SER A 27 0.41 -8.33 -2.95
CA SER A 27 -0.53 -7.22 -2.93
C SER A 27 0.25 -5.91 -2.97
N ARG A 28 -0.38 -4.84 -3.48
CA ARG A 28 0.27 -3.54 -3.65
C ARG A 28 -0.64 -2.41 -3.23
N LEU A 29 -0.06 -1.41 -2.58
CA LEU A 29 -0.66 -0.12 -2.38
C LEU A 29 0.16 0.91 -3.16
N LEU A 30 -0.47 1.54 -4.14
CA LEU A 30 0.14 2.44 -5.09
C LEU A 30 -0.33 3.86 -4.82
N TRP A 31 0.60 4.80 -4.66
CA TRP A 31 0.32 6.22 -4.65
C TRP A 31 1.03 6.91 -5.80
N LEU A 32 0.32 7.80 -6.48
CA LEU A 32 0.84 8.57 -7.61
C LEU A 32 0.48 10.04 -7.47
N VAL A 33 1.49 10.90 -7.61
CA VAL A 33 1.40 12.35 -7.41
C VAL A 33 0.35 12.98 -8.33
N ALA A 34 0.26 12.55 -9.58
CA ALA A 34 -0.65 13.13 -10.57
C ALA A 34 -2.10 12.63 -10.43
N GLY A 35 -2.32 11.49 -9.79
CA GLY A 35 -3.63 10.85 -9.69
C GLY A 35 -4.45 11.29 -8.48
N ASP A 36 -3.83 11.94 -7.47
CA ASP A 36 -4.46 12.31 -6.20
C ASP A 36 -5.14 11.17 -5.43
N GLU A 37 -4.91 9.94 -5.88
CA GLU A 37 -5.57 8.73 -5.44
C GLU A 37 -4.55 7.71 -4.95
N LEU A 38 -5.00 6.91 -4.01
CA LEU A 38 -4.32 5.74 -3.51
C LEU A 38 -5.03 4.50 -4.04
N ILE A 39 -4.28 3.58 -4.62
CA ILE A 39 -4.84 2.44 -5.33
C ILE A 39 -4.36 1.16 -4.67
N PHE A 40 -5.31 0.36 -4.21
CA PHE A 40 -5.04 -0.96 -3.69
C PHE A 40 -5.24 -2.02 -4.77
N ILE A 41 -4.22 -2.85 -4.98
CA ILE A 41 -4.18 -3.91 -5.98
C ILE A 41 -3.98 -5.24 -5.26
N HIS A 42 -4.94 -6.14 -5.38
CA HIS A 42 -4.83 -7.47 -4.78
C HIS A 42 -3.79 -8.33 -5.51
N SER A 43 -3.12 -9.20 -4.76
CA SER A 43 -2.28 -10.26 -5.33
C SER A 43 -3.04 -11.04 -6.42
N GLY A 44 -2.39 -11.35 -7.53
CA GLY A 44 -3.00 -12.05 -8.66
C GLY A 44 -3.98 -11.20 -9.48
N SER A 45 -3.97 -9.87 -9.32
CA SER A 45 -4.72 -8.96 -10.19
C SER A 45 -3.77 -8.28 -11.19
N GLU A 46 -4.19 -8.19 -12.45
CA GLU A 46 -3.56 -7.28 -13.40
C GLU A 46 -3.96 -5.84 -13.07
N PHE A 47 -3.01 -4.91 -13.25
CA PHE A 47 -3.28 -3.49 -13.12
C PHE A 47 -2.58 -2.72 -14.25
N GLU A 48 -3.37 -1.95 -14.98
CA GLU A 48 -2.90 -1.12 -16.09
C GLU A 48 -2.53 0.27 -15.59
N THR A 49 -1.24 0.57 -15.62
CA THR A 49 -0.65 1.84 -15.18
C THR A 49 -0.80 2.96 -16.21
N GLN A 50 -1.43 2.74 -17.36
CA GLN A 50 -1.48 3.71 -18.46
C GLN A 50 -2.24 5.00 -18.12
N GLN A 51 -3.23 4.89 -17.24
CA GLN A 51 -4.00 6.03 -16.70
C GLN A 51 -3.25 6.75 -15.55
N PHE A 52 -2.08 6.24 -15.18
CA PHE A 52 -1.43 6.46 -13.92
C PHE A 52 0.06 6.76 -14.16
N SER A 53 0.33 7.92 -14.78
CA SER A 53 1.70 8.39 -15.08
C SER A 53 2.14 9.46 -14.08
N GLY A 54 3.38 9.37 -13.61
CA GLY A 54 3.96 10.36 -12.70
C GLY A 54 4.90 9.77 -11.65
N ALA A 55 5.38 10.64 -10.77
CA ALA A 55 6.12 10.26 -9.58
C ALA A 55 5.20 9.65 -8.52
N GLY A 56 5.75 8.82 -7.63
CA GLY A 56 4.96 8.20 -6.56
C GLY A 56 5.73 7.10 -5.84
N TRP A 57 5.00 6.22 -5.16
CA TRP A 57 5.57 5.05 -4.51
C TRP A 57 4.61 3.86 -4.57
N ALA A 58 5.19 2.66 -4.51
CA ALA A 58 4.45 1.41 -4.39
C ALA A 58 4.94 0.64 -3.16
N LEU A 59 4.02 0.38 -2.24
CA LEU A 59 4.22 -0.53 -1.12
C LEU A 59 3.77 -1.93 -1.55
N GLU A 60 4.70 -2.85 -1.66
CA GLU A 60 4.44 -4.25 -2.00
C GLU A 60 4.60 -5.12 -0.76
N PHE A 61 3.63 -6.00 -0.52
CA PHE A 61 3.67 -6.93 0.61
C PHE A 61 3.08 -8.28 0.23
N ASN A 62 3.65 -9.35 0.79
CA ASN A 62 3.24 -10.72 0.49
C ASN A 62 2.07 -11.19 1.39
N GLN A 63 1.59 -12.40 1.13
CA GLN A 63 0.50 -13.01 1.90
C GLN A 63 0.84 -13.18 3.40
N LEU A 64 2.10 -13.43 3.76
CA LEU A 64 2.49 -13.59 5.18
C LEU A 64 2.32 -12.27 5.94
N PHE A 65 2.72 -11.15 5.33
CA PHE A 65 2.47 -9.82 5.87
C PHE A 65 0.98 -9.58 6.08
N VAL A 66 0.15 -9.91 5.07
CA VAL A 66 -1.31 -9.75 5.14
C VAL A 66 -1.91 -10.52 6.30
N VAL A 67 -1.53 -11.80 6.48
CA VAL A 67 -2.01 -12.62 7.59
C VAL A 67 -1.63 -11.98 8.93
N GLY A 68 -0.37 -11.60 9.11
CA GLY A 68 0.08 -10.95 10.34
C GLY A 68 -0.61 -9.60 10.60
N PHE A 69 -0.87 -8.82 9.56
CA PHE A 69 -1.59 -7.55 9.66
C PHE A 69 -3.03 -7.75 10.16
N VAL A 70 -3.76 -8.72 9.59
CA VAL A 70 -5.14 -9.05 10.01
C VAL A 70 -5.17 -9.57 11.45
N GLU A 71 -4.17 -10.37 11.86
CA GLU A 71 -4.05 -10.85 13.24
C GLU A 71 -3.78 -9.72 14.24
N ARG A 72 -2.93 -8.75 13.87
CA ARG A 72 -2.64 -7.56 14.71
C ARG A 72 -3.82 -6.59 14.78
N TYR A 73 -4.58 -6.45 13.70
CA TYR A 73 -5.70 -5.51 13.57
C TYR A 73 -6.98 -6.25 13.11
N PRO A 74 -7.63 -6.98 14.02
CA PRO A 74 -8.75 -7.87 13.68
C PRO A 74 -10.03 -7.12 13.30
N ASP A 75 -10.19 -5.86 13.75
CA ASP A 75 -11.37 -5.07 13.41
C ASP A 75 -11.51 -4.89 11.90
N VAL A 76 -12.69 -5.20 11.36
CA VAL A 76 -12.98 -5.15 9.92
C VAL A 76 -12.61 -3.80 9.31
N TYR A 77 -12.82 -2.72 10.06
CA TYR A 77 -12.46 -1.36 9.67
C TYR A 77 -10.98 -1.16 9.34
N ASN A 78 -10.11 -1.90 10.01
CA ASN A 78 -8.67 -1.76 9.88
C ASN A 78 -8.11 -2.65 8.76
N ASN A 79 -8.86 -3.65 8.30
CA ASN A 79 -8.37 -4.67 7.37
C ASN A 79 -9.28 -4.91 6.14
N VAL A 80 -10.29 -4.08 5.92
CA VAL A 80 -11.27 -4.24 4.85
C VAL A 80 -10.66 -4.37 3.45
N LEU A 81 -9.57 -3.64 3.17
CA LEU A 81 -8.83 -3.73 1.90
C LEU A 81 -8.14 -5.09 1.73
N MET A 82 -7.77 -5.75 2.84
CA MET A 82 -7.10 -7.04 2.81
C MET A 82 -8.07 -8.21 2.73
N THR A 83 -9.27 -8.05 3.29
CA THR A 83 -10.24 -9.14 3.48
C THR A 83 -11.28 -9.22 2.37
N LYS A 84 -11.66 -8.09 1.76
CA LYS A 84 -12.61 -8.09 0.65
C LYS A 84 -11.88 -8.28 -0.68
N ARG A 85 -12.12 -9.40 -1.37
CA ARG A 85 -11.70 -9.59 -2.77
C ARG A 85 -12.57 -8.73 -3.69
N ILE A 86 -12.29 -7.44 -3.74
CA ILE A 86 -12.87 -6.52 -4.71
C ILE A 86 -11.90 -6.41 -5.88
N SER A 87 -12.36 -5.91 -7.03
CA SER A 87 -11.46 -5.35 -8.04
C SER A 87 -10.51 -4.32 -7.41
N ASN A 88 -9.49 -3.89 -8.16
CA ASN A 88 -8.60 -2.80 -7.73
C ASN A 88 -9.43 -1.63 -7.16
N VAL A 89 -9.05 -1.15 -5.97
CA VAL A 89 -9.78 -0.14 -5.22
C VAL A 89 -9.04 1.18 -5.31
N SER A 90 -9.67 2.22 -5.84
CA SER A 90 -9.14 3.57 -5.77
C SER A 90 -9.76 4.34 -4.60
N MET A 91 -8.95 5.16 -3.94
CA MET A 91 -9.32 5.97 -2.79
C MET A 91 -8.77 7.38 -2.95
N SER A 92 -9.65 8.38 -3.02
CA SER A 92 -9.24 9.78 -3.02
C SER A 92 -8.65 10.20 -1.68
N LEU A 93 -7.50 10.87 -1.67
CA LEU A 93 -6.88 11.33 -0.42
C LEU A 93 -7.09 12.82 -0.21
N SER A 94 -7.43 13.21 1.03
CA SER A 94 -7.38 14.62 1.43
C SER A 94 -5.95 15.14 1.38
N ALA A 95 -5.75 16.45 1.18
CA ALA A 95 -4.41 17.05 1.15
C ALA A 95 -3.56 16.71 2.38
N LYS A 96 -4.18 16.75 3.58
CA LYS A 96 -3.53 16.38 4.84
C LYS A 96 -3.07 14.91 4.82
N LEU A 97 -3.97 14.00 4.45
CA LEU A 97 -3.67 12.56 4.43
C LEU A 97 -2.62 12.22 3.36
N ARG A 98 -2.60 12.92 2.22
CA ARG A 98 -1.53 12.78 1.22
C ARG A 98 -0.16 13.08 1.82
N THR A 99 -0.03 14.20 2.54
CA THR A 99 1.22 14.56 3.21
C THR A 99 1.64 13.48 4.22
N GLU A 100 0.72 13.07 5.10
CA GLU A 100 0.99 12.04 6.11
C GLU A 100 1.45 10.71 5.49
N MET A 101 0.80 10.26 4.42
CA MET A 101 1.15 9.02 3.72
C MET A 101 2.53 9.09 3.06
N ASN A 102 2.90 10.25 2.51
CA ASN A 102 4.21 10.45 1.91
C ASN A 102 5.32 10.53 2.94
N ASP A 103 5.09 11.21 4.05
CA ASP A 103 6.05 11.27 5.15
C ASP A 103 6.32 9.86 5.68
N LEU A 104 5.27 9.05 5.86
CA LEU A 104 5.40 7.64 6.25
C LEU A 104 6.15 6.80 5.20
N ALA A 105 5.87 7.00 3.91
CA ALA A 105 6.58 6.30 2.85
C ALA A 105 8.08 6.67 2.82
N ILE A 106 8.42 7.95 2.97
CA ILE A 106 9.82 8.41 3.06
C ILE A 106 10.51 7.80 4.28
N LEU A 107 9.84 7.78 5.44
CA LEU A 107 10.38 7.17 6.66
C LEU A 107 10.61 5.66 6.49
N LEU A 108 9.65 4.95 5.90
CA LEU A 108 9.79 3.53 5.60
C LEU A 108 10.95 3.28 4.64
N ARG A 109 11.06 4.10 3.58
CA ARG A 109 12.18 4.00 2.62
C ARG A 109 13.52 4.16 3.33
N HIS A 110 13.64 5.19 4.15
CA HIS A 110 14.86 5.45 4.90
C HIS A 110 15.19 4.29 5.86
N ALA A 111 14.18 3.74 6.54
CA ALA A 111 14.36 2.58 7.41
C ALA A 111 14.85 1.34 6.64
N GLN A 112 14.35 1.12 5.41
CA GLN A 112 14.84 0.05 4.52
C GLN A 112 16.29 0.27 4.09
N GLU A 113 16.65 1.49 3.68
CA GLU A 113 18.02 1.84 3.27
C GLU A 113 19.03 1.77 4.42
N LYS A 114 18.55 1.90 5.66
CA LYS A 114 19.36 1.76 6.87
C LYS A 114 19.31 0.37 7.48
N GLU A 115 18.71 -0.60 6.80
CA GLU A 115 18.60 -2.00 7.26
C GLU A 115 18.04 -2.10 8.69
N GLN A 116 17.05 -1.25 9.01
CA GLN A 116 16.39 -1.29 10.31
C GLN A 116 15.65 -2.62 10.50
N SER A 117 15.44 -3.00 11.77
CA SER A 117 14.79 -4.28 12.10
C SER A 117 13.40 -4.39 11.47
N GLU A 118 12.96 -5.62 11.20
CA GLU A 118 11.65 -5.90 10.60
C GLU A 118 10.48 -5.26 11.37
N LEU A 119 10.57 -5.19 12.70
CA LEU A 119 9.53 -4.56 13.53
C LEU A 119 9.33 -3.07 13.19
N TYR A 120 10.42 -2.35 12.91
CA TYR A 120 10.35 -0.95 12.51
C TYR A 120 9.74 -0.80 11.12
N LEU A 121 10.12 -1.65 10.17
CA LEU A 121 9.55 -1.65 8.82
C LEU A 121 8.05 -1.96 8.86
N GLN A 122 7.67 -2.94 9.68
CA GLN A 122 6.29 -3.34 9.90
C GLN A 122 5.47 -2.18 10.49
N ALA A 123 5.99 -1.48 11.50
CA ALA A 123 5.26 -0.37 12.12
C ALA A 123 4.89 0.73 11.12
N TYR A 124 5.81 1.13 10.23
CA TYR A 124 5.50 2.12 9.19
C TYR A 124 4.53 1.60 8.14
N ALA A 125 4.68 0.36 7.68
CA ALA A 125 3.74 -0.24 6.74
C ALA A 125 2.34 -0.41 7.33
N ASP A 126 2.25 -0.81 8.59
CA ASP A 126 0.99 -0.93 9.32
C ASP A 126 0.28 0.43 9.38
N LEU A 127 0.98 1.52 9.71
CA LEU A 127 0.41 2.88 9.71
C LEU A 127 -0.10 3.31 8.33
N ILE A 128 0.68 3.07 7.28
CA ILE A 128 0.27 3.35 5.89
C ILE A 128 -1.03 2.60 5.55
N LEU A 129 -1.10 1.31 5.88
CA LEU A 129 -2.25 0.47 5.56
C LEU A 129 -3.48 0.80 6.41
N LEU A 130 -3.32 1.14 7.69
CA LEU A 130 -4.41 1.60 8.54
C LEU A 130 -5.01 2.90 7.98
N ASN A 131 -4.17 3.85 7.58
CA ASN A 131 -4.62 5.09 6.95
C ASN A 131 -5.36 4.83 5.62
N ALA A 132 -4.87 3.90 4.80
CA ALA A 132 -5.55 3.49 3.57
C ALA A 132 -6.94 2.88 3.86
N ASN A 133 -7.03 1.96 4.82
CA ASN A 133 -8.30 1.35 5.22
C ASN A 133 -9.29 2.39 5.78
N GLN A 134 -8.82 3.35 6.58
CA GLN A 134 -9.65 4.46 7.06
C GLN A 134 -10.17 5.35 5.94
N ALA A 135 -9.33 5.67 4.95
CA ALA A 135 -9.75 6.43 3.77
C ALA A 135 -10.85 5.70 3.00
N TYR A 136 -10.67 4.40 2.77
CA TYR A 136 -11.68 3.55 2.14
C TYR A 136 -12.99 3.50 2.92
N ALA A 137 -12.93 3.28 4.24
CA ALA A 137 -14.11 3.16 5.10
C ALA A 137 -14.95 4.45 5.12
N LYS A 138 -14.28 5.62 5.17
CA LYS A 138 -14.95 6.93 5.10
C LYS A 138 -15.68 7.16 3.78
N GLN A 139 -15.10 6.71 2.66
CA GLN A 139 -15.71 6.89 1.33
C GLN A 139 -16.88 5.94 1.08
N ASN A 140 -16.84 4.74 1.66
CA ASN A 140 -17.85 3.70 1.44
C ASN A 140 -18.91 3.64 2.56
N GLY A 141 -19.07 4.74 3.31
CA GLY A 141 -20.14 4.88 4.32
C GLY A 141 -20.09 3.84 5.44
N SER A 142 -18.91 3.28 5.72
CA SER A 142 -18.77 2.29 6.79
C SER A 142 -18.44 2.93 8.15
N ALA A 143 -18.00 4.20 8.18
CA ALA A 143 -17.55 4.90 9.39
C ALA A 143 -18.69 5.53 10.21
#